data_AF-A7TCB0-F1
#
_entry.id   AF-A7TCB0-F1
#
_cell.length_a   1.000
_cell.length_b   1.000
_cell.length_c   1.000
_cell.angle_alpha   90.00
_cell.angle_beta   90.00
_cell.angle_gamma   90.00
#
_symmetry.space_group_name_H-M   'P 1'
#
loop_
_entity.id
_entity.type
_entity.pdbx_description
1 polymer ?
#
loop_
_entity_poly.entity_id
_entity_poly.type
_entity_poly.pdbx_seq_one_letter_code
_entity_poly.pdbx_strand_id
1 'polypeptide(L)'
;LIELIREKDIEAAVEFAQGQFSEQGQESGRYLEELEQTMALLAFDNPEESPFGDLLHTSQRQKVASELNAAILEAEHKKTQPKLANVLKLLLWAQDELEGKKVKFPKMAEIASGTFEESR
;
A
#
# COMPACT_ATOMS: atom_id res chain seq x y z
N LEU A 1 2.62 14.70 -10.91
CA LEU A 1 1.64 14.75 -12.01
C LEU A 1 0.19 14.71 -11.54
N ILE A 2 -0.31 13.63 -10.93
CA ILE A 2 -1.71 13.49 -10.48
C ILE A 2 -2.21 14.69 -9.64
N GLU A 3 -1.38 15.18 -8.70
CA GLU A 3 -1.77 16.33 -7.88
C GLU A 3 -1.84 17.65 -8.67
N LEU A 4 -0.97 17.85 -9.68
CA LEU A 4 -1.04 19.02 -10.56
C LEU A 4 -2.34 19.03 -11.37
N ILE A 5 -2.79 17.85 -11.79
CA ILE A 5 -4.08 17.66 -12.48
C ILE A 5 -5.24 17.98 -11.53
N ARG A 6 -5.15 17.57 -10.25
CA ARG A 6 -6.15 17.89 -9.22
C ARG A 6 -6.23 19.41 -8.95
N GLU A 7 -5.10 20.11 -9.00
CA GLU A 7 -5.00 21.56 -8.85
C GLU A 7 -5.40 22.34 -10.12
N LYS A 8 -5.70 21.64 -11.22
CA LYS A 8 -5.98 22.20 -12.55
C LYS A 8 -4.83 23.02 -13.14
N ASP A 9 -3.60 22.76 -12.69
CA ASP A 9 -2.39 23.36 -13.26
C ASP A 9 -1.88 22.51 -14.42
N ILE A 10 -2.45 22.75 -15.60
CA ILE A 10 -2.17 21.98 -16.81
C ILE A 10 -0.76 22.27 -17.32
N GLU A 11 -0.30 23.52 -17.24
CA GLU A 11 1.02 23.91 -17.73
C GLU A 11 2.13 23.19 -16.95
N ALA A 12 2.07 23.24 -15.61
CA ALA A 12 3.01 22.53 -14.76
C ALA A 12 2.92 21.01 -14.94
N ALA A 13 1.71 20.46 -15.14
CA ALA A 13 1.52 19.05 -15.38
C ALA A 13 2.22 18.58 -16.68
N VAL A 14 2.08 19.34 -17.76
CA VAL A 14 2.72 19.03 -19.05
C VAL A 14 4.23 19.18 -18.96
N GLU A 15 4.74 20.24 -18.34
CA GLU A 15 6.18 20.44 -18.14
C GLU A 15 6.78 19.29 -17.31
N PHE A 16 6.12 18.92 -16.22
CA PHE A 16 6.54 17.79 -15.38
C PHE A 16 6.58 16.49 -16.19
N ALA A 17 5.54 16.19 -16.96
CA ALA A 17 5.49 14.98 -17.78
C ALA A 17 6.62 14.94 -18.81
N GLN A 18 6.89 16.05 -19.49
CA GLN A 18 7.99 16.16 -20.46
C GLN A 18 9.37 15.94 -19.81
N GLY A 19 9.59 16.49 -18.62
CA GLY A 19 10.81 16.24 -17.84
C GLY A 19 10.97 14.78 -17.42
N GLN A 20 9.87 14.13 -17.00
CA GLN A 20 9.90 12.71 -16.66
C GLN A 20 10.19 11.82 -17.89
N PHE A 21 9.68 12.18 -19.07
CA PHE A 21 9.97 11.48 -20.32
C PHE A 21 11.43 11.57 -20.74
N SER A 22 12.10 12.70 -20.51
CA SER A 22 13.50 12.90 -20.89
C SER A 22 14.48 12.18 -19.96
N GLU A 23 14.17 12.09 -18.66
CA GLU A 23 15.01 11.40 -17.68
C GLU A 23 14.82 9.87 -17.68
N GLN A 24 13.59 9.39 -17.86
CA GLN A 24 13.25 7.96 -17.77
C GLN A 24 13.20 7.26 -19.13
N GLY A 25 13.92 7.81 -20.13
CA GLY A 25 13.85 7.46 -21.55
C GLY A 25 13.67 5.96 -21.83
N GLN A 26 12.42 5.54 -22.08
CA GLN A 26 11.99 4.21 -22.55
C GLN A 26 12.37 3.00 -21.67
N GLU A 27 12.74 3.17 -20.40
CA GLU A 27 13.32 2.06 -19.62
C GLU A 27 12.29 1.01 -19.14
N SER A 28 10.98 1.28 -19.22
CA SER A 28 9.93 0.31 -18.87
C SER A 28 8.61 0.64 -19.55
N GLY A 29 8.08 -0.29 -20.36
CA GLY A 29 6.78 -0.12 -21.04
C GLY A 29 5.63 0.12 -20.07
N ARG A 30 5.70 -0.43 -18.86
CA ARG A 30 4.72 -0.20 -17.79
C ARG A 30 4.71 1.26 -17.30
N TYR A 31 5.88 1.87 -17.14
CA TYR A 31 5.97 3.27 -16.68
C TYR A 31 5.37 4.22 -17.73
N LEU A 32 5.63 3.93 -19.01
CA LEU A 32 5.10 4.70 -20.12
C LEU A 32 3.57 4.60 -20.18
N GLU A 33 3.01 3.39 -19.98
CA GLU A 33 1.57 3.19 -19.87
C GLU A 33 0.96 3.97 -18.69
N GLU A 34 1.56 3.92 -17.50
CA GLU A 34 1.08 4.66 -16.32
C GLU A 34 1.12 6.19 -16.54
N LEU A 35 2.15 6.68 -17.24
CA LEU A 35 2.29 8.10 -17.59
C LEU A 35 1.25 8.53 -18.63
N GLU A 36 1.02 7.73 -19.67
CA GLU A 36 -0.02 7.97 -20.69
C GLU A 36 -1.42 8.00 -20.07
N GLN A 37 -1.74 7.03 -19.20
CA GLN A 37 -3.01 6.99 -18.47
C GLN A 37 -3.21 8.24 -17.61
N THR A 38 -2.16 8.69 -16.92
CA THR A 38 -2.22 9.89 -16.10
C THR A 38 -2.38 11.15 -16.95
N MET A 39 -1.67 11.27 -18.08
CA MET A 39 -1.80 12.40 -19.00
C MET A 39 -3.15 12.44 -19.71
N ALA A 40 -3.76 11.29 -19.99
CA ALA A 40 -5.08 11.22 -20.60
C ALA A 40 -6.15 11.95 -19.77
N LEU A 41 -5.98 12.05 -18.44
CA LEU A 41 -6.85 12.82 -17.56
C LEU A 41 -6.95 14.31 -17.95
N LEU A 42 -5.89 14.87 -18.56
CA LEU A 42 -5.88 16.27 -19.02
C LEU A 42 -6.82 16.51 -20.21
N ALA A 43 -7.22 15.45 -20.93
CA ALA A 43 -8.11 15.56 -22.08
C ALA A 43 -9.60 15.63 -21.71
N PHE A 44 -9.94 15.51 -20.42
CA PHE A 44 -11.31 15.53 -19.92
C PHE A 44 -11.59 16.80 -19.13
N ASP A 45 -12.74 17.44 -19.38
CA ASP A 45 -13.21 18.60 -18.61
C ASP A 45 -13.46 18.24 -17.13
N ASN A 46 -13.94 17.01 -16.89
CA ASN A 46 -14.09 16.38 -15.58
C ASN A 46 -13.18 15.14 -15.50
N PRO A 47 -11.96 15.27 -14.96
CA PRO A 47 -11.00 14.16 -14.90
C PRO A 47 -11.49 12.95 -14.08
N GLU A 48 -12.34 13.16 -13.08
CA GLU A 48 -12.91 12.10 -12.22
C GLU A 48 -13.90 11.19 -12.97
N GLU A 49 -14.55 11.69 -14.02
CA GLU A 49 -15.49 10.92 -14.84
C GLU A 49 -14.79 10.15 -15.97
N SER A 50 -13.47 10.29 -16.08
CA SER A 50 -12.69 9.59 -17.10
C SER A 50 -12.52 8.10 -16.76
N PRO A 51 -12.15 7.26 -17.74
CA PRO A 51 -11.79 5.86 -17.50
C PRO A 51 -10.63 5.67 -16.50
N PHE A 52 -9.86 6.73 -16.24
CA PHE A 52 -8.71 6.73 -15.32
C PHE A 52 -8.97 7.58 -14.08
N GLY A 53 -10.22 7.98 -13.83
CA GLY A 53 -10.62 8.80 -12.67
C GLY A 53 -10.21 8.19 -11.33
N ASP A 54 -10.08 6.86 -11.28
CA ASP A 54 -9.58 6.13 -10.11
C ASP A 54 -8.21 6.61 -9.62
N LEU A 55 -7.36 7.13 -10.52
CA LEU A 55 -6.06 7.69 -10.17
C LEU A 55 -6.17 8.95 -9.28
N LEU A 56 -7.30 9.65 -9.33
CA LEU A 56 -7.56 10.86 -8.55
C LEU A 56 -8.22 10.57 -7.19
N HIS A 57 -8.72 9.34 -6.98
CA HIS A 57 -9.36 8.98 -5.72
C HIS A 57 -8.38 8.99 -4.53
N THR A 58 -8.92 9.33 -3.35
CA THR A 58 -8.16 9.35 -2.10
C THR A 58 -7.57 7.97 -1.76
N SER A 59 -8.21 6.89 -2.20
CA SER A 59 -7.71 5.52 -2.06
C SER A 59 -6.35 5.32 -2.73
N GLN A 60 -6.14 5.89 -3.92
CA GLN A 60 -4.86 5.83 -4.62
C GLN A 60 -3.77 6.55 -3.82
N ARG A 61 -4.08 7.72 -3.26
CA ARG A 61 -3.15 8.46 -2.39
C ARG A 61 -2.78 7.66 -1.13
N GLN A 62 -3.74 6.98 -0.51
CA GLN A 62 -3.50 6.10 0.65
C GLN A 62 -2.63 4.89 0.28
N LYS A 63 -2.86 4.29 -0.88
CA LYS A 63 -2.07 3.18 -1.40
C LYS A 63 -0.61 3.60 -1.61
N VAL A 64 -0.38 4.68 -2.34
CA VAL A 64 0.97 5.22 -2.58
C VAL A 64 1.67 5.59 -1.27
N ALA A 65 0.96 6.19 -0.32
CA ALA A 65 1.53 6.48 1.00
C ALA A 65 1.94 5.21 1.76
N SER A 66 1.14 4.14 1.67
CA SER A 66 1.43 2.86 2.31
C SER A 66 2.64 2.17 1.69
N GLU A 67 2.73 2.17 0.35
CA GLU A 67 3.88 1.63 -0.40
C GLU A 67 5.16 2.41 -0.11
N LEU A 68 5.09 3.75 -0.11
CA LEU A 68 6.21 4.62 0.25
C LEU A 68 6.67 4.37 1.69
N ASN A 69 5.73 4.29 2.64
CA ASN A 69 6.05 3.99 4.03
C ASN A 69 6.75 2.63 4.17
N ALA A 70 6.30 1.62 3.43
CA ALA A 70 6.92 0.31 3.43
C ALA A 70 8.36 0.36 2.87
N ALA A 71 8.57 1.05 1.75
CA ALA A 71 9.89 1.22 1.13
C ALA A 71 10.86 2.00 2.03
N ILE A 72 10.40 3.05 2.72
CA ILE A 72 11.21 3.80 3.70
C ILE A 72 11.62 2.88 4.85
N LEU A 73 10.69 2.11 5.42
CA LEU A 73 11.00 1.18 6.51
C LEU A 73 12.03 0.12 6.07
N GLU A 74 11.89 -0.40 4.85
CA GLU A 74 12.84 -1.34 4.26
C GLU A 74 14.24 -0.71 4.07
N ALA A 75 14.30 0.51 3.53
CA ALA A 75 15.54 1.26 3.36
C ALA A 75 16.23 1.59 4.70
N GLU A 76 15.46 1.80 5.76
CA GLU A 76 15.96 1.99 7.14
C GLU A 76 16.28 0.67 7.86
N HIS A 77 16.18 -0.48 7.18
CA HIS A 77 16.32 -1.82 7.77
C HIS A 77 15.39 -2.09 8.96
N LYS A 78 14.29 -1.33 9.06
CA LYS A 78 13.23 -1.55 10.05
C LYS A 78 12.25 -2.55 9.48
N LYS A 79 11.87 -3.56 10.27
CA LYS A 79 10.87 -4.54 9.83
C LYS A 79 9.56 -3.81 9.54
N THR A 80 9.05 -3.95 8.32
CA THR A 80 7.76 -3.43 7.83
C THR A 80 6.56 -3.94 8.63
N GLN A 81 6.73 -5.05 9.34
CA GLN A 81 5.73 -5.58 10.26
C GLN A 81 6.20 -5.43 11.71
N PRO A 82 5.34 -4.92 12.61
CA PRO A 82 5.68 -4.86 14.03
C PRO A 82 5.94 -6.27 14.53
N LYS A 83 7.07 -6.48 15.21
CA LYS A 83 7.47 -7.79 15.75
C LYS A 83 6.33 -8.45 16.55
N LEU A 84 5.54 -7.64 17.26
CA LEU A 84 4.37 -8.08 18.01
C LEU A 84 3.33 -8.77 17.13
N ALA A 85 2.98 -8.22 15.97
CA ALA A 85 2.01 -8.85 15.07
C ALA A 85 2.50 -10.21 14.57
N ASN A 86 3.80 -10.36 14.34
CA ASN A 86 4.38 -11.63 13.90
C ASN A 86 4.37 -12.67 15.03
N VAL A 87 4.69 -12.26 16.26
CA VAL A 87 4.60 -13.13 17.44
C VAL A 87 3.15 -13.54 17.71
N LEU A 88 2.19 -12.62 17.56
CA LEU A 88 0.77 -12.92 17.71
C LEU A 88 0.26 -13.92 16.66
N LYS A 89 0.64 -13.75 15.39
CA LYS A 89 0.33 -14.72 14.33
C LYS A 89 0.93 -16.09 14.61
N LEU A 90 2.18 -16.14 15.08
CA LEU A 90 2.84 -17.40 15.44
C LEU A 90 2.18 -18.07 16.65
N LEU A 91 1.77 -17.29 17.65
CA LEU A 91 1.06 -17.78 18.82
C LEU A 91 -0.28 -18.40 18.41
N LEU A 92 -1.09 -17.69 17.62
CA LEU A 92 -2.36 -18.21 17.10
C LEU A 92 -2.16 -19.52 16.33
N TRP A 93 -1.19 -19.55 15.41
CA TRP A 93 -0.87 -20.75 14.66
C TRP A 93 -0.45 -21.93 15.56
N ALA A 94 0.36 -21.67 16.59
CA ALA A 94 0.81 -22.71 17.52
C ALA A 94 -0.35 -23.26 18.37
N GLN A 95 -1.31 -22.42 18.77
CA GLN A 95 -2.50 -22.87 19.49
C GLN A 95 -3.39 -23.76 18.61
N ASP A 96 -3.62 -23.37 17.35
CA ASP A 96 -4.40 -24.16 16.39
C ASP A 96 -3.76 -25.55 16.13
N GLU A 97 -2.43 -25.59 15.98
CA GLU A 97 -1.69 -26.84 15.77
C GLU A 97 -1.75 -27.77 17.00
N LEU A 98 -1.67 -27.20 18.22
CA LEU A 98 -1.77 -27.95 19.47
C LEU A 98 -3.21 -28.45 19.73
N GLU A 99 -4.22 -27.68 19.33
CA GLU A 99 -5.62 -28.10 19.33
C GLU A 99 -5.86 -29.26 18.37
N GLY A 100 -5.33 -29.18 17.15
CA GLY A 100 -5.38 -30.26 16.16
C GLY A 100 -4.76 -31.57 16.67
N LYS A 101 -3.70 -31.48 17.46
CA LYS A 101 -3.02 -32.63 18.10
C LYS A 101 -3.65 -33.09 19.42
N LYS A 102 -4.73 -32.44 19.87
CA LYS A 102 -5.43 -32.71 21.14
C LYS A 102 -4.48 -32.73 22.35
N VAL A 103 -3.46 -31.89 22.34
CA VAL A 103 -2.53 -31.76 23.47
C VAL A 103 -3.16 -30.82 24.49
N LYS A 104 -2.97 -31.10 25.80
CA LYS A 104 -3.35 -30.15 26.85
C LYS A 104 -2.32 -29.03 26.92
N PHE A 105 -2.73 -27.78 26.70
CA PHE A 105 -1.88 -26.61 26.83
C PHE A 105 -2.70 -25.42 27.33
N PRO A 106 -2.07 -24.41 27.97
CA PRO A 106 -2.77 -23.18 28.34
C PRO A 106 -3.05 -22.33 27.09
N LYS A 107 -4.32 -22.18 26.72
CA LYS A 107 -4.77 -21.38 25.58
C LYS A 107 -4.97 -19.93 26.00
N MET A 108 -4.42 -18.97 25.27
CA MET A 108 -4.72 -17.56 25.46
C MET A 108 -6.07 -17.24 24.83
N ALA A 109 -7.07 -16.92 25.67
CA ALA A 109 -8.42 -16.61 25.22
C ALA A 109 -8.62 -15.13 24.90
N GLU A 110 -7.96 -14.25 25.66
CA GLU A 110 -8.01 -12.82 25.42
C GLU A 110 -6.61 -12.26 25.15
N ILE A 111 -6.31 -12.09 23.87
CA ILE A 111 -5.01 -11.61 23.39
C ILE A 111 -4.72 -10.19 23.88
N ALA A 112 -5.75 -9.37 24.07
CA ALA A 112 -5.61 -7.98 24.50
C ALA A 112 -5.22 -7.84 25.98
N SER A 113 -5.67 -8.75 26.85
CA SER A 113 -5.39 -8.73 28.29
C SER A 113 -4.31 -9.75 28.69
N GLY A 114 -3.92 -10.65 27.77
CA GLY A 114 -2.93 -11.70 28.02
C GLY A 114 -3.44 -12.81 28.94
N THR A 115 -4.76 -12.98 29.07
CA THR A 115 -5.34 -14.00 29.96
C THR A 115 -5.39 -15.37 29.28
N PHE A 116 -5.01 -16.39 30.05
CA PHE A 116 -5.07 -17.79 29.64
C PHE A 116 -6.37 -18.43 30.15
N GLU A 117 -6.99 -19.27 29.32
CA GLU A 117 -7.98 -20.23 29.77
C GLU A 117 -7.31 -21.21 30.74
N GLU A 118 -7.81 -21.25 31.97
CA GLU A 118 -7.36 -22.20 32.98
C GLU A 118 -7.60 -23.64 32.49
N SER A 119 -6.50 -24.35 32.27
CA SER A 119 -6.48 -25.78 31.93
C SER A 119 -7.21 -26.59 33.00
N ARG A 120 -8.39 -27.14 32.68
CA ARG A 120 -9.06 -28.20 33.46
C ARG A 120 -8.66 -29.61 32.99
#